data_AF-A0A6I9YVS6-F1
#
_entry.id   AF-A0A6I9YVS6-F1
#
_cell.length_a   1.000
_cell.length_b   1.000
_cell.length_c   1.000
_cell.angle_alpha   90.00
_cell.angle_beta   90.00
_cell.angle_gamma   90.00
#
_symmetry.space_group_name_H-M   'P 1'
#
loop_
_entity.id
_entity.type
_entity.pdbx_description
1 polymer ?
#
loop_
_entity_poly.entity_id
_entity_poly.type
_entity_poly.pdbx_seq_one_letter_code
_entity_poly.pdbx_strand_id
1 'polypeptide(L)'
;MDYQKYISIRHDYILLPEEALTNTTRLRWWQPFVINNGIVVSGFDRAQWALDNILIGGAEINPSQLVDTFDDEGISHEENWSFYPNAVRTAGFCGNPSFHLYWPNKKKDQTYNILSSRELIIQPGYMIQFKIVVGCEATSCGDLHSVMLEYSKDARLDSWQLVQTQCLPSSSNSVGCSPFQFHEATIYNSVNSSTWKRITIQLPDHVSSSATQFRWIQKGEEPEKQSWAIDHVYIGEACPKLCSGHGYCTTGAICICDEEYQGDDCSVFNHELPSYIKDNFESARITEINWEIIQGGVIGNGCGQLAPYAHGDSLYFNGCQIRQAVTKSLDLMRASKIMFVLQIGSLSQTDSCNTNLSDPNTALSTVL
;
A
#
# COMPACT_ATOMS: atom_id res chain seq x y z
N MET A 1 -10.72 35.09 8.51
CA MET A 1 -9.59 34.22 8.88
C MET A 1 -8.49 35.10 9.45
N ASP A 2 -7.90 34.74 10.60
CA ASP A 2 -6.83 35.51 11.23
C ASP A 2 -5.47 35.11 10.65
N TYR A 3 -4.71 36.07 10.12
CA TYR A 3 -3.45 35.81 9.42
C TYR A 3 -2.43 35.05 10.27
N GLN A 4 -2.46 35.22 11.60
CA GLN A 4 -1.54 34.52 12.51
C GLN A 4 -1.67 33.00 12.42
N LYS A 5 -2.86 32.50 12.04
CA LYS A 5 -3.12 31.06 11.83
C LYS A 5 -2.70 30.53 10.46
N TYR A 6 -2.33 31.43 9.54
CA TYR A 6 -1.99 31.12 8.13
C TYR A 6 -0.60 31.61 7.75
N ILE A 7 0.26 31.90 8.74
CA ILE A 7 1.69 32.16 8.50
C ILE A 7 2.37 30.89 7.96
N SER A 8 1.94 29.72 8.43
CA SER A 8 2.28 28.42 7.88
C SER A 8 1.17 27.90 6.97
N ILE A 9 1.54 27.02 6.03
CA ILE A 9 0.59 26.28 5.20
C ILE A 9 -0.40 25.54 6.12
N ARG A 10 -1.68 25.64 5.80
CA ARG A 10 -2.75 25.02 6.59
C ARG A 10 -3.82 24.47 5.68
N HIS A 11 -4.28 23.27 6.02
CA HIS A 11 -5.47 22.67 5.44
C HIS A 11 -6.67 23.02 6.35
N ASP A 12 -7.73 23.61 5.77
CA ASP A 12 -8.96 23.91 6.49
C ASP A 12 -10.11 23.07 5.94
N TYR A 13 -10.86 22.48 6.88
CA TYR A 13 -12.11 21.80 6.60
C TYR A 13 -13.26 22.61 7.20
N ILE A 14 -14.16 23.12 6.37
CA ILE A 14 -15.28 23.96 6.79
C ILE A 14 -16.58 23.29 6.37
N LEU A 15 -17.41 22.94 7.36
CA LEU A 15 -18.77 22.48 7.10
C LEU A 15 -19.60 23.64 6.56
N LEU A 16 -20.26 23.42 5.42
CA LEU A 16 -21.18 24.40 4.87
C LEU A 16 -22.41 24.52 5.79
N PRO A 17 -22.82 25.74 6.17
CA PRO A 17 -24.04 25.94 6.94
C PRO A 17 -25.26 25.59 6.08
N GLU A 18 -26.36 25.18 6.73
CA GLU A 18 -27.61 24.77 6.06
C GLU A 18 -28.14 25.85 5.09
N GLU A 19 -28.04 27.12 5.46
CA GLU A 19 -28.43 28.27 4.63
C GLU A 19 -27.63 28.38 3.31
N ALA A 20 -26.43 27.81 3.25
CA ALA A 20 -25.59 27.77 2.06
C ALA A 20 -25.91 26.58 1.14
N LEU A 21 -26.77 25.63 1.55
CA LEU A 21 -27.13 24.45 0.76
C LEU A 21 -28.26 24.76 -0.22
N THR A 22 -27.96 25.59 -1.24
CA THR A 22 -28.90 25.94 -2.31
C THR A 22 -28.32 25.58 -3.68
N ASN A 23 -29.18 25.43 -4.69
CA ASN A 23 -28.77 25.19 -6.08
C ASN A 23 -28.11 26.42 -6.75
N THR A 24 -27.99 27.55 -6.05
CA THR A 24 -27.44 28.81 -6.56
C THR A 24 -26.44 29.48 -5.61
N THR A 25 -25.78 28.70 -4.74
CA THR A 25 -24.80 29.25 -3.79
C THR A 25 -23.48 29.59 -4.47
N ARG A 26 -22.85 30.70 -4.06
CA ARG A 26 -21.49 31.10 -4.48
C ARG A 26 -20.64 31.42 -3.26
N LEU A 27 -19.41 30.92 -3.25
CA LEU A 27 -18.43 31.20 -2.22
C LEU A 27 -17.41 32.23 -2.73
N ARG A 28 -16.88 33.06 -1.83
CA ARG A 28 -15.92 34.12 -2.16
C ARG A 28 -14.83 34.21 -1.10
N TRP A 29 -13.58 34.12 -1.52
CA TRP A 29 -12.41 34.51 -0.74
C TRP A 29 -12.08 35.97 -1.05
N TRP A 30 -12.07 36.82 -0.04
CA TRP A 30 -11.88 38.26 -0.23
C TRP A 30 -11.05 38.89 0.88
N GLN A 31 -10.02 39.60 0.48
CA GLN A 31 -9.24 40.47 1.36
C GLN A 31 -9.81 41.90 1.27
N PRO A 32 -10.36 42.48 2.36
CA PRO A 32 -10.91 43.82 2.35
C PRO A 32 -9.84 44.91 2.13
N PHE A 33 -10.29 46.11 1.77
CA PHE A 33 -9.45 47.32 1.74
C PHE A 33 -9.59 48.09 3.05
N VAL A 34 -8.52 48.76 3.47
CA VAL A 34 -8.56 49.68 4.61
C VAL A 34 -8.99 51.06 4.12
N ILE A 35 -9.96 51.65 4.80
CA ILE A 35 -10.42 53.01 4.55
C ILE A 35 -9.70 53.93 5.55
N ASN A 36 -8.92 54.88 5.05
CA ASN A 36 -8.30 55.91 5.89
C ASN A 36 -8.83 57.28 5.47
N ASN A 37 -9.46 58.01 6.39
CA ASN A 37 -10.13 59.30 6.14
C ASN A 37 -11.09 59.30 4.93
N GLY A 38 -11.86 58.22 4.73
CA GLY A 38 -12.83 58.09 3.64
C GLY A 38 -12.24 57.77 2.27
N ILE A 39 -10.92 57.56 2.17
CA ILE A 39 -10.23 57.17 0.95
C ILE A 39 -9.87 55.69 1.05
N VAL A 40 -10.19 54.92 0.00
CA VAL A 40 -9.74 53.54 -0.16
C VAL A 40 -8.26 53.58 -0.51
N VAL A 41 -7.40 53.15 0.41
CA VAL A 41 -5.96 53.15 0.20
C VAL A 41 -5.52 51.76 -0.25
N SER A 42 -5.00 51.64 -1.48
CA SER A 42 -4.29 50.43 -1.91
C SER A 42 -2.86 50.47 -1.37
N GLY A 43 -2.66 49.96 -0.16
CA GLY A 43 -1.31 49.85 0.40
C GLY A 43 -0.48 48.82 -0.36
N PHE A 44 0.76 49.17 -0.74
CA PHE A 44 1.79 48.18 -1.13
C PHE A 44 2.10 47.20 0.01
N ASP A 45 1.74 47.56 1.25
CA ASP A 45 1.91 46.75 2.48
C ASP A 45 0.78 45.75 2.73
N ARG A 46 -0.12 45.51 1.74
CA ARG A 46 -1.16 44.49 1.91
C ARG A 46 -0.53 43.11 1.94
N ALA A 47 -0.98 42.29 2.90
CA ALA A 47 -0.54 40.89 2.98
C ALA A 47 -0.85 40.16 1.67
N GLN A 48 0.15 39.46 1.14
CA GLN A 48 0.02 38.56 0.01
C GLN A 48 -0.48 37.21 0.52
N TRP A 49 -1.32 36.54 -0.27
CA TRP A 49 -1.86 35.23 0.06
C TRP A 49 -2.11 34.44 -1.22
N ALA A 50 -2.01 33.12 -1.11
CA ALA A 50 -2.29 32.18 -2.19
C ALA A 50 -3.34 31.18 -1.73
N LEU A 51 -4.08 30.61 -2.68
CA LEU A 51 -5.12 29.62 -2.46
C LEU A 51 -4.93 28.52 -3.51
N ASP A 52 -4.98 27.27 -3.09
CA ASP A 52 -4.78 26.11 -3.95
C ASP A 52 -5.61 24.93 -3.42
N ASN A 53 -5.82 23.90 -4.25
CA ASN A 53 -6.51 22.66 -3.89
C ASN A 53 -7.90 22.89 -3.27
N ILE A 54 -8.75 23.66 -3.95
CA ILE A 54 -10.12 23.93 -3.49
C ILE A 54 -11.03 22.75 -3.85
N LEU A 55 -11.57 22.07 -2.84
CA LEU A 55 -12.66 21.11 -2.99
C LEU A 55 -13.93 21.69 -2.36
N ILE A 56 -14.98 21.86 -3.16
CA ILE A 56 -16.33 22.18 -2.68
C ILE A 56 -17.22 21.04 -3.12
N GLY A 57 -17.66 20.24 -2.16
CA GLY A 57 -18.43 19.04 -2.43
C GLY A 57 -18.61 18.22 -1.16
N GLY A 58 -18.60 16.91 -1.34
CA GLY A 58 -19.03 15.96 -0.33
C GLY A 58 -20.46 15.50 -0.58
N ALA A 59 -20.93 14.59 0.28
CA ALA A 59 -22.28 14.07 0.20
C ALA A 59 -22.92 14.15 1.59
N GLU A 60 -24.24 14.36 1.62
CA GLU A 60 -25.02 14.22 2.86
C GLU A 60 -24.88 12.79 3.41
N ILE A 61 -24.82 11.81 2.52
CA ILE A 61 -24.56 10.41 2.82
C ILE A 61 -23.32 9.98 2.05
N ASN A 62 -22.26 9.66 2.78
CA ASN A 62 -21.04 9.13 2.18
C ASN A 62 -21.31 7.77 1.51
N PRO A 63 -20.68 7.47 0.36
CA PRO A 63 -20.83 6.15 -0.24
C PRO A 63 -20.15 5.09 0.64
N SER A 64 -20.66 3.87 0.59
CA SER A 64 -20.10 2.73 1.31
C SER A 64 -19.05 1.96 0.50
N GLN A 65 -18.75 2.43 -0.70
CA GLN A 65 -17.86 1.75 -1.63
C GLN A 65 -17.08 2.76 -2.48
N LEU A 66 -15.82 2.43 -2.78
CA LEU A 66 -14.96 3.11 -3.73
C LEU A 66 -14.32 2.06 -4.63
N VAL A 67 -14.47 2.20 -5.95
CA VAL A 67 -13.79 1.35 -6.94
C VAL A 67 -13.19 2.23 -8.01
N ASP A 68 -11.91 2.00 -8.27
CA ASP A 68 -11.19 2.72 -9.31
C ASP A 68 -10.07 1.86 -9.90
N THR A 69 -10.20 1.50 -11.18
CA THR A 69 -9.16 0.80 -11.95
C THR A 69 -8.33 1.77 -12.78
N PHE A 70 -8.68 3.06 -12.81
CA PHE A 70 -8.10 4.10 -13.66
C PHE A 70 -8.09 3.80 -15.16
N ASP A 71 -8.65 2.69 -15.65
CA ASP A 71 -8.62 2.29 -17.06
C ASP A 71 -9.64 3.05 -17.91
N ASP A 72 -10.78 3.44 -17.32
CA ASP A 72 -11.88 4.06 -18.06
C ASP A 72 -11.53 5.48 -18.56
N GLU A 73 -11.49 5.65 -19.88
CA GLU A 73 -11.35 6.94 -20.52
C GLU A 73 -12.67 7.71 -20.54
N GLY A 74 -12.65 8.96 -20.08
CA GLY A 74 -13.82 9.85 -20.09
C GLY A 74 -14.75 9.74 -18.89
N ILE A 75 -14.50 8.81 -17.96
CA ILE A 75 -15.14 8.78 -16.64
C ILE A 75 -14.33 9.66 -15.69
N SER A 76 -15.03 10.48 -14.90
CA SER A 76 -14.41 11.34 -13.90
C SER A 76 -14.05 10.53 -12.67
N HIS A 77 -12.76 10.26 -12.48
CA HIS A 77 -12.21 9.66 -11.26
C HIS A 77 -12.26 10.61 -10.04
N GLU A 78 -12.54 11.89 -10.27
CA GLU A 78 -12.60 12.96 -9.24
C GLU A 78 -13.68 12.73 -8.17
N GLU A 79 -14.68 11.88 -8.44
CA GLU A 79 -15.71 11.59 -7.43
C GLU A 79 -15.18 10.68 -6.31
N ASN A 80 -14.15 9.88 -6.57
CA ASN A 80 -13.58 8.92 -5.62
C ASN A 80 -12.47 9.55 -4.75
N TRP A 81 -11.79 10.57 -5.27
CA TRP A 81 -10.55 11.09 -4.71
C TRP A 81 -10.66 12.58 -4.38
N SER A 82 -10.25 12.95 -3.18
CA SER A 82 -10.24 14.37 -2.77
C SER A 82 -9.03 15.10 -3.34
N PHE A 83 -7.83 14.52 -3.19
CA PHE A 83 -6.57 15.16 -3.59
C PHE A 83 -5.53 14.12 -4.00
N TYR A 84 -4.84 14.40 -5.10
CA TYR A 84 -3.70 13.62 -5.57
C TYR A 84 -2.67 14.50 -6.32
N PRO A 85 -2.11 15.51 -5.66
CA PRO A 85 -1.19 16.46 -6.30
C PRO A 85 0.02 15.74 -6.89
N ASN A 86 0.49 16.24 -8.04
CA ASN A 86 1.62 15.70 -8.79
C ASN A 86 1.44 14.28 -9.38
N ALA A 87 0.30 13.63 -9.17
CA ALA A 87 0.03 12.34 -9.81
C ALA A 87 -0.16 12.51 -11.31
N VAL A 88 0.27 11.52 -12.07
CA VAL A 88 0.05 11.41 -13.50
C VAL A 88 -0.64 10.09 -13.77
N ARG A 89 -1.78 10.13 -14.46
CA ARG A 89 -2.42 8.94 -15.01
C ARG A 89 -1.65 8.49 -16.24
N THR A 90 -1.05 7.30 -16.20
CA THR A 90 -0.23 6.75 -17.30
C THR A 90 -0.37 5.24 -17.38
N ALA A 91 0.06 4.64 -18.48
CA ALA A 91 0.22 3.21 -18.65
C ALA A 91 1.70 2.84 -18.84
N GLY A 92 2.06 1.57 -18.63
CA GLY A 92 3.38 1.01 -18.93
C GLY A 92 4.43 1.10 -17.83
N PHE A 93 4.16 1.77 -16.70
CA PHE A 93 5.11 1.82 -15.59
C PHE A 93 5.29 0.43 -14.97
N CYS A 94 6.56 0.02 -14.82
CA CYS A 94 6.93 -1.27 -14.23
C CYS A 94 6.26 -2.48 -14.88
N GLY A 95 6.05 -2.40 -16.20
CA GLY A 95 5.47 -3.48 -17.00
C GLY A 95 3.96 -3.64 -16.86
N ASN A 96 3.24 -2.79 -16.13
CA ASN A 96 1.78 -2.81 -16.08
C ASN A 96 1.19 -2.13 -17.32
N PRO A 97 0.46 -2.84 -18.19
CA PRO A 97 -0.13 -2.26 -19.40
C PRO A 97 -1.39 -1.42 -19.12
N SER A 98 -2.06 -1.58 -17.98
CA SER A 98 -3.23 -0.78 -17.58
C SER A 98 -2.83 0.64 -17.19
N PHE A 99 -3.80 1.56 -17.30
CA PHE A 99 -3.66 2.89 -16.74
C PHE A 99 -3.67 2.83 -15.22
N HIS A 100 -2.88 3.69 -14.61
CA HIS A 100 -2.75 3.78 -13.15
C HIS A 100 -2.31 5.19 -12.76
N LEU A 101 -2.44 5.52 -11.48
CA LEU A 101 -1.88 6.76 -10.93
C LEU A 101 -0.41 6.55 -10.54
N TYR A 102 0.44 7.45 -11.00
CA TYR A 102 1.89 7.37 -10.83
C TYR A 102 2.48 8.71 -10.35
N TRP A 103 3.36 8.65 -9.35
CA TRP A 103 4.15 9.78 -8.87
C TRP A 103 5.60 9.65 -9.35
N PRO A 104 6.01 10.45 -10.36
CA PRO A 104 7.34 10.33 -10.95
C PRO A 104 8.48 10.76 -10.05
N ASN A 105 8.21 11.61 -9.05
CA ASN A 105 9.21 12.10 -8.09
C ASN A 105 10.48 12.69 -8.74
N LYS A 106 10.32 13.26 -9.94
CA LYS A 106 11.39 13.91 -10.71
C LYS A 106 11.80 15.28 -10.17
N LYS A 107 10.96 15.89 -9.33
CA LYS A 107 11.24 17.18 -8.69
C LYS A 107 11.88 16.93 -7.34
N LYS A 108 13.06 17.51 -7.12
CA LYS A 108 13.69 17.59 -5.80
C LYS A 108 12.97 18.63 -4.96
N ASP A 109 11.77 18.32 -4.53
CA ASP A 109 10.93 19.19 -3.72
C ASP A 109 10.54 18.53 -2.39
N GLN A 110 10.20 19.37 -1.41
CA GLN A 110 9.73 18.94 -0.09
C GLN A 110 8.22 18.65 -0.09
N THR A 111 7.60 18.40 -1.25
CA THR A 111 6.16 18.18 -1.31
C THR A 111 5.79 16.77 -0.88
N TYR A 112 4.66 16.60 -0.20
CA TYR A 112 4.15 15.26 0.07
C TYR A 112 3.45 14.73 -1.17
N ASN A 113 3.77 13.50 -1.55
CA ASN A 113 2.96 12.78 -2.52
C ASN A 113 1.86 12.08 -1.75
N ILE A 114 0.63 12.38 -2.10
CA ILE A 114 -0.53 11.91 -1.38
C ILE A 114 -1.59 11.51 -2.39
N LEU A 115 -2.32 10.43 -2.07
CA LEU A 115 -3.60 10.09 -2.67
C LEU A 115 -4.60 9.98 -1.53
N SER A 116 -5.59 10.86 -1.49
CA SER A 116 -6.63 10.86 -0.47
C SER A 116 -7.97 10.47 -1.06
N SER A 117 -8.61 9.45 -0.50
CA SER A 117 -9.99 9.10 -0.86
C SER A 117 -10.96 10.19 -0.40
N ARG A 118 -12.17 10.19 -0.94
CA ARG A 118 -13.33 10.82 -0.27
C ARG A 118 -13.64 10.12 1.07
N GLU A 119 -14.50 10.73 1.87
CA GLU A 119 -15.07 10.07 3.04
C GLU A 119 -16.02 8.92 2.65
N LEU A 120 -15.92 7.80 3.36
CA LEU A 120 -16.68 6.58 3.12
C LEU A 120 -17.39 6.08 4.39
N ILE A 121 -18.52 5.41 4.21
CA ILE A 121 -19.16 4.62 5.28
C ILE A 121 -18.50 3.24 5.32
N ILE A 122 -17.71 2.99 6.36
CA ILE A 122 -17.01 1.73 6.58
C ILE A 122 -17.67 0.99 7.74
N GLN A 123 -18.11 -0.24 7.48
CA GLN A 123 -18.68 -1.13 8.50
C GLN A 123 -17.66 -2.21 8.91
N PRO A 124 -17.83 -2.82 10.09
CA PRO A 124 -17.02 -3.96 10.50
C PRO A 124 -17.03 -5.08 9.46
N GLY A 125 -15.85 -5.65 9.19
CA GLY A 125 -15.69 -6.73 8.22
C GLY A 125 -15.54 -6.28 6.76
N TYR A 126 -15.56 -4.98 6.46
CA TYR A 126 -15.21 -4.46 5.14
C TYR A 126 -13.76 -4.79 4.76
N MET A 127 -13.41 -4.62 3.49
CA MET A 127 -12.06 -4.83 2.98
C MET A 127 -11.56 -3.65 2.16
N ILE A 128 -10.23 -3.57 2.07
CA ILE A 128 -9.52 -2.71 1.12
C ILE A 128 -8.58 -3.58 0.29
N GLN A 129 -8.62 -3.39 -1.02
CA GLN A 129 -7.74 -4.06 -1.97
C GLN A 129 -7.19 -3.04 -2.98
N PHE A 130 -5.92 -3.15 -3.31
CA PHE A 130 -5.28 -2.29 -4.31
C PHE A 130 -3.99 -2.94 -4.80
N LYS A 131 -3.52 -2.52 -5.97
CA LYS A 131 -2.17 -2.81 -6.45
C LYS A 131 -1.26 -1.63 -6.14
N ILE A 132 -0.06 -1.90 -5.64
CA ILE A 132 0.96 -0.88 -5.42
C ILE A 132 2.32 -1.34 -5.93
N VAL A 133 3.11 -0.41 -6.42
CA VAL A 133 4.54 -0.58 -6.70
C VAL A 133 5.28 0.66 -6.22
N VAL A 134 6.43 0.47 -5.58
CA VAL A 134 7.29 1.53 -5.05
C VAL A 134 8.73 1.23 -5.45
N GLY A 135 9.39 2.21 -6.09
CA GLY A 135 10.82 2.13 -6.39
C GLY A 135 11.23 0.96 -7.29
N CYS A 136 10.39 0.55 -8.23
CA CYS A 136 10.71 -0.53 -9.18
C CYS A 136 11.91 -0.22 -10.08
N GLU A 137 12.20 1.06 -10.32
CA GLU A 137 13.41 1.53 -11.02
C GLU A 137 14.60 1.77 -10.06
N ALA A 138 14.43 1.52 -8.75
CA ALA A 138 15.48 1.75 -7.77
C ALA A 138 16.59 0.71 -7.90
N THR A 139 17.83 1.18 -7.89
CA THR A 139 19.03 0.34 -8.03
C THR A 139 19.59 -0.13 -6.68
N SER A 140 19.05 0.35 -5.57
CA SER A 140 19.45 -0.02 -4.21
C SER A 140 18.27 -0.04 -3.26
N CYS A 141 18.37 -0.83 -2.19
CA CYS A 141 17.36 -0.95 -1.15
C CYS A 141 17.45 0.16 -0.09
N GLY A 142 17.79 1.38 -0.51
CA GLY A 142 17.80 2.53 0.40
C GLY A 142 16.37 2.89 0.81
N ASP A 143 16.17 3.24 2.08
CA ASP A 143 14.89 3.75 2.59
C ASP A 143 14.69 5.21 2.16
N LEU A 144 14.46 5.42 0.87
CA LEU A 144 14.16 6.72 0.26
C LEU A 144 12.66 7.04 0.36
N HIS A 145 12.15 6.92 1.59
CA HIS A 145 10.78 7.14 2.03
C HIS A 145 9.74 6.13 1.55
N SER A 146 9.08 5.52 2.54
CA SER A 146 7.99 4.59 2.35
C SER A 146 6.65 5.31 2.12
N VAL A 147 5.78 4.69 1.33
CA VAL A 147 4.37 5.06 1.18
C VAL A 147 3.58 4.40 2.30
N MET A 148 2.92 5.19 3.14
CA MET A 148 2.09 4.71 4.23
C MET A 148 0.61 4.75 3.84
N LEU A 149 -0.11 3.65 4.05
CA LEU A 149 -1.56 3.66 4.01
C LEU A 149 -2.10 3.97 5.41
N GLU A 150 -2.71 5.14 5.53
CA GLU A 150 -3.26 5.71 6.76
C GLU A 150 -4.78 5.93 6.62
N TYR A 151 -5.47 6.05 7.76
CA TYR A 151 -6.87 6.42 7.83
C TYR A 151 -7.12 7.55 8.84
N SER A 152 -8.22 8.27 8.65
CA SER A 152 -8.81 9.20 9.60
C SER A 152 -10.32 8.98 9.67
N LYS A 153 -10.92 9.18 10.84
CA LYS A 153 -12.39 9.14 11.02
C LYS A 153 -13.04 10.51 11.06
N ASP A 154 -12.24 11.56 11.07
CA ASP A 154 -12.69 12.94 11.14
C ASP A 154 -11.82 13.82 10.26
N ALA A 155 -12.32 14.14 9.07
CA ALA A 155 -11.63 15.00 8.10
C ALA A 155 -11.36 16.43 8.62
N ARG A 156 -11.98 16.83 9.75
CA ARG A 156 -11.73 18.12 10.41
C ARG A 156 -10.42 18.14 11.20
N LEU A 157 -9.91 16.98 11.57
CA LEU A 157 -8.68 16.83 12.34
C LEU A 157 -7.58 16.31 11.42
N ASP A 158 -6.40 16.93 11.48
CA ASP A 158 -5.20 16.39 10.83
C ASP A 158 -4.57 15.29 11.70
N SER A 159 -5.37 14.26 12.01
CA SER A 159 -4.97 13.11 12.81
C SER A 159 -5.14 11.85 11.99
N TRP A 160 -4.01 11.25 11.64
CA TRP A 160 -3.94 10.09 10.76
C TRP A 160 -3.19 8.96 11.45
N GLN A 161 -3.65 7.73 11.23
CA GLN A 161 -3.06 6.53 11.82
C GLN A 161 -2.92 5.46 10.74
N LEU A 162 -1.94 4.56 10.87
CA LEU A 162 -1.81 3.43 9.96
C LEU A 162 -3.08 2.55 9.99
N VAL A 163 -3.51 2.07 8.83
CA VAL A 163 -4.65 1.14 8.73
C VAL A 163 -4.35 -0.15 9.48
N GLN A 164 -3.16 -0.73 9.30
CA GLN A 164 -2.66 -1.81 10.14
C GLN A 164 -1.25 -1.50 10.65
N THR A 165 -1.04 -1.75 11.94
CA THR A 165 0.29 -1.77 12.56
C THR A 165 0.93 -3.14 12.40
N GLN A 166 2.23 -3.24 12.61
CA GLN A 166 2.94 -4.51 12.50
C GLN A 166 2.48 -5.50 13.57
N CYS A 167 2.24 -6.74 13.14
CA CYS A 167 1.80 -7.85 13.95
C CYS A 167 2.64 -9.11 13.68
N LEU A 168 3.71 -9.32 14.46
CA LEU A 168 4.64 -10.44 14.30
C LEU A 168 4.43 -11.51 15.38
N PRO A 169 4.86 -12.76 15.14
CA PRO A 169 4.82 -13.83 16.15
C PRO A 169 5.55 -13.49 17.45
N SER A 170 6.64 -12.72 17.37
CA SER A 170 7.41 -12.25 18.53
C SER A 170 6.73 -11.09 19.28
N SER A 171 5.77 -10.41 18.66
CA SER A 171 5.06 -9.27 19.22
C SER A 171 3.67 -9.63 19.75
N SER A 172 3.41 -10.90 20.10
CA SER A 172 2.10 -11.42 20.52
C SER A 172 1.43 -10.70 21.71
N ASN A 173 2.13 -9.78 22.35
CA ASN A 173 1.66 -8.96 23.47
C ASN A 173 1.30 -7.52 23.07
N SER A 174 1.38 -7.14 21.79
CA SER A 174 0.95 -5.81 21.34
C SER A 174 -0.57 -5.71 21.34
N VAL A 175 -1.08 -4.63 21.93
CA VAL A 175 -2.52 -4.34 21.98
C VAL A 175 -3.03 -4.14 20.54
N GLY A 176 -4.04 -4.91 20.13
CA GLY A 176 -4.63 -4.85 18.78
C GLY A 176 -4.14 -5.92 17.81
N CYS A 177 -3.20 -6.76 18.21
CA CYS A 177 -2.76 -7.93 17.46
C CYS A 177 -3.56 -9.19 17.83
N SER A 178 -4.16 -9.86 16.86
CA SER A 178 -4.72 -11.20 17.07
C SER A 178 -3.59 -12.24 17.06
N PRO A 179 -3.50 -13.15 18.04
CA PRO A 179 -2.44 -14.16 18.09
C PRO A 179 -2.47 -15.15 16.92
N PHE A 180 -3.54 -15.13 16.11
CA PHE A 180 -3.71 -15.99 14.94
C PHE A 180 -3.59 -15.24 13.61
N GLN A 181 -3.31 -13.93 13.63
CA GLN A 181 -3.17 -13.12 12.41
C GLN A 181 -1.86 -12.35 12.47
N PHE A 182 -0.93 -12.73 11.61
CA PHE A 182 0.34 -12.05 11.44
C PHE A 182 0.32 -11.26 10.14
N HIS A 183 0.72 -9.99 10.22
CA HIS A 183 0.81 -9.11 9.08
C HIS A 183 1.84 -8.01 9.34
N GLU A 184 2.43 -7.48 8.28
CA GLU A 184 3.28 -6.31 8.40
C GLU A 184 2.44 -5.04 8.62
N ALA A 185 3.12 -3.93 8.90
CA ALA A 185 2.46 -2.63 8.89
C ALA A 185 2.09 -2.23 7.46
N THR A 186 1.08 -1.37 7.29
CA THR A 186 0.67 -0.83 5.99
C THR A 186 1.65 0.24 5.48
N ILE A 187 2.90 -0.15 5.29
CA ILE A 187 4.05 0.65 4.89
C ILE A 187 4.71 -0.04 3.68
N TYR A 188 4.79 0.67 2.57
CA TYR A 188 5.25 0.12 1.28
C TYR A 188 6.49 0.87 0.80
N ASN A 189 7.52 0.14 0.40
CA ASN A 189 8.78 0.71 -0.05
C ASN A 189 9.42 -0.14 -1.16
N SER A 190 10.55 0.31 -1.66
CA SER A 190 11.34 -0.45 -2.65
C SER A 190 11.82 -1.81 -2.17
N VAL A 191 11.75 -2.16 -0.89
CA VAL A 191 12.14 -3.49 -0.38
C VAL A 191 10.99 -4.48 -0.48
N ASN A 192 9.78 -4.04 -0.12
CA ASN A 192 8.61 -4.92 -0.02
C ASN A 192 7.60 -4.83 -1.18
N SER A 193 7.76 -3.81 -2.03
CA SER A 193 6.82 -3.46 -3.11
C SER A 193 7.55 -3.03 -4.39
N SER A 194 8.73 -3.57 -4.68
CA SER A 194 9.52 -3.29 -5.90
C SER A 194 8.90 -3.82 -7.20
N THR A 195 7.84 -4.61 -7.12
CA THR A 195 7.06 -5.08 -8.26
C THR A 195 5.58 -4.86 -7.96
N TRP A 196 4.74 -4.82 -8.99
CA TRP A 196 3.29 -4.67 -8.83
C TRP A 196 2.75 -5.76 -7.91
N LYS A 197 2.29 -5.35 -6.73
CA LYS A 197 1.80 -6.25 -5.69
C LYS A 197 0.37 -5.93 -5.35
N ARG A 198 -0.50 -6.92 -5.43
CA ARG A 198 -1.88 -6.83 -4.94
C ARG A 198 -1.88 -6.98 -3.41
N ILE A 199 -2.36 -5.95 -2.74
CA ILE A 199 -2.57 -5.92 -1.31
C ILE A 199 -4.06 -6.11 -1.06
N THR A 200 -4.41 -7.06 -0.19
CA THR A 200 -5.79 -7.34 0.21
C THR A 200 -5.83 -7.38 1.73
N ILE A 201 -6.60 -6.47 2.33
CA ILE A 201 -6.67 -6.30 3.78
C ILE A 201 -8.13 -6.35 4.19
N GLN A 202 -8.46 -7.25 5.11
CA GLN A 202 -9.69 -7.11 5.88
C GLN A 202 -9.51 -5.94 6.84
N LEU A 203 -10.36 -4.91 6.70
CA LEU A 203 -10.23 -3.69 7.48
C LEU A 203 -10.46 -4.00 8.96
N PRO A 204 -9.54 -3.59 9.85
CA PRO A 204 -9.75 -3.75 11.29
C PRO A 204 -10.97 -2.97 11.77
N ASP A 205 -11.65 -3.48 12.79
CA ASP A 205 -12.86 -2.86 13.35
C ASP A 205 -12.64 -1.40 13.78
N HIS A 206 -11.43 -1.08 14.27
CA HIS A 206 -11.07 0.28 14.68
C HIS A 206 -11.05 1.28 13.53
N VAL A 207 -11.12 0.86 12.27
CA VAL A 207 -11.21 1.75 11.10
C VAL A 207 -12.66 2.14 10.79
N SER A 208 -13.64 1.39 11.30
CA SER A 208 -15.07 1.59 11.00
C SER A 208 -15.60 2.94 11.48
N SER A 209 -16.28 3.68 10.61
CA SER A 209 -16.94 4.97 10.85
C SER A 209 -17.86 5.31 9.66
N SER A 210 -18.78 6.26 9.83
CA SER A 210 -19.61 6.79 8.73
C SER A 210 -18.89 7.81 7.84
N ALA A 211 -17.64 8.17 8.18
CA ALA A 211 -16.86 9.19 7.49
C ALA A 211 -15.35 8.85 7.50
N THR A 212 -15.02 7.57 7.34
CA THR A 212 -13.62 7.16 7.27
C THR A 212 -13.01 7.61 5.95
N GLN A 213 -11.85 8.26 6.03
CA GLN A 213 -11.03 8.63 4.89
C GLN A 213 -9.75 7.80 4.89
N PHE A 214 -9.29 7.38 3.72
CA PHE A 214 -8.01 6.71 3.54
C PHE A 214 -7.05 7.60 2.78
N ARG A 215 -5.76 7.49 3.09
CA ARG A 215 -4.72 8.10 2.28
C ARG A 215 -3.51 7.20 2.10
N TRP A 216 -2.91 7.26 0.93
CA TRP A 216 -1.56 6.80 0.68
C TRP A 216 -0.64 8.01 0.67
N ILE A 217 0.34 8.05 1.58
CA ILE A 217 1.19 9.22 1.75
C ILE A 217 2.66 8.82 1.78
N GLN A 218 3.45 9.47 0.93
CA GLN A 218 4.90 9.47 1.00
C GLN A 218 5.34 10.81 1.61
N LYS A 219 5.65 10.78 2.91
CA LYS A 219 6.17 11.96 3.62
C LYS A 219 7.57 12.26 3.11
N GLY A 220 7.88 13.55 2.96
CA GLY A 220 9.07 14.01 2.27
C GLY A 220 9.73 15.18 2.95
N GLU A 221 10.70 14.93 3.80
CA GLU A 221 11.61 15.97 4.30
C GLU A 221 12.87 16.07 3.41
N GLU A 222 13.26 14.96 2.76
CA GLU A 222 14.43 14.89 1.88
C GLU A 222 14.08 15.11 0.40
N PRO A 223 15.06 15.59 -0.41
CA PRO A 223 14.85 15.94 -1.81
C PRO A 223 14.77 14.75 -2.76
N GLU A 224 15.15 13.54 -2.36
CA GLU A 224 15.08 12.34 -3.22
C GLU A 224 14.06 11.34 -2.69
N LYS A 225 13.08 11.00 -3.53
CA LYS A 225 11.98 10.07 -3.23
C LYS A 225 11.91 9.01 -4.29
N GLN A 226 11.61 7.78 -3.88
CA GLN A 226 11.29 6.72 -4.83
C GLN A 226 9.95 6.98 -5.50
N SER A 227 9.89 6.83 -6.82
CA SER A 227 8.63 6.87 -7.56
C SER A 227 7.71 5.73 -7.12
N TRP A 228 6.41 5.93 -7.17
CA TRP A 228 5.43 4.90 -6.82
C TRP A 228 4.17 5.04 -7.66
N ALA A 229 3.43 3.94 -7.78
CA ALA A 229 2.17 3.90 -8.48
C ALA A 229 1.16 3.01 -7.75
N ILE A 230 -0.12 3.31 -7.97
CA ILE A 230 -1.26 2.59 -7.41
C ILE A 230 -2.32 2.36 -8.48
N ASP A 231 -2.97 1.21 -8.40
CA ASP A 231 -3.91 0.74 -9.40
C ASP A 231 -4.98 -0.18 -8.74
N HIS A 232 -6.11 -0.41 -9.42
CA HIS A 232 -7.18 -1.34 -9.04
C HIS A 232 -7.62 -1.21 -7.56
N VAL A 233 -7.99 0.01 -7.15
CA VAL A 233 -8.41 0.27 -5.78
C VAL A 233 -9.87 -0.17 -5.58
N TYR A 234 -10.10 -0.94 -4.55
CA TYR A 234 -11.40 -1.35 -4.03
C TYR A 234 -11.45 -1.08 -2.53
N ILE A 235 -12.48 -0.38 -2.06
CA ILE A 235 -12.80 -0.21 -0.63
C ILE A 235 -14.29 -0.46 -0.49
N GLY A 236 -14.70 -1.41 0.33
CA GLY A 236 -16.13 -1.72 0.48
C GLY A 236 -16.40 -3.01 1.23
N GLU A 237 -17.59 -3.55 1.02
CA GLU A 237 -18.02 -4.84 1.57
C GLU A 237 -17.02 -5.95 1.20
N ALA A 238 -16.70 -6.84 2.14
CA ALA A 238 -15.76 -7.91 1.83
C ALA A 238 -16.37 -8.94 0.87
N CYS A 239 -15.66 -9.20 -0.22
CA CYS A 239 -15.93 -10.34 -1.07
C CYS A 239 -15.80 -11.67 -0.29
N PRO A 240 -16.50 -12.74 -0.73
CA PRO A 240 -16.38 -14.07 -0.15
C PRO A 240 -14.91 -14.50 0.01
N LYS A 241 -14.50 -14.79 1.24
CA LYS A 241 -13.12 -15.16 1.61
C LYS A 241 -12.03 -14.24 1.05
N LEU A 242 -12.34 -12.96 0.81
CA LEU A 242 -11.41 -12.01 0.17
C LEU A 242 -10.90 -12.51 -1.20
N CYS A 243 -11.78 -13.19 -1.95
CA CYS A 243 -11.45 -13.86 -3.22
C CYS A 243 -10.32 -14.88 -3.09
N SER A 244 -10.15 -15.48 -1.89
CA SER A 244 -9.11 -16.44 -1.56
C SER A 244 -7.68 -15.99 -1.90
N GLY A 245 -7.45 -14.69 -2.09
CA GLY A 245 -6.18 -14.15 -2.56
C GLY A 245 -5.91 -14.31 -4.06
N HIS A 246 -6.83 -14.91 -4.82
CA HIS A 246 -6.71 -15.27 -6.24
C HIS A 246 -7.69 -14.48 -7.13
N GLY A 247 -7.97 -13.23 -6.79
CA GLY A 247 -8.84 -12.40 -7.60
C GLY A 247 -9.00 -10.97 -7.07
N TYR A 248 -9.78 -10.20 -7.82
CA TYR A 248 -10.14 -8.83 -7.51
C TYR A 248 -11.57 -8.75 -7.00
N CYS A 249 -11.80 -7.98 -5.95
CA CYS A 249 -13.15 -7.67 -5.50
C CYS A 249 -13.71 -6.51 -6.32
N THR A 250 -14.97 -6.62 -6.77
CA THR A 250 -15.68 -5.56 -7.50
C THR A 250 -17.02 -5.23 -6.87
N THR A 251 -17.74 -4.27 -7.47
CA THR A 251 -19.06 -3.83 -7.04
C THR A 251 -20.04 -4.98 -6.88
N GLY A 252 -20.72 -4.99 -5.74
CA GLY A 252 -21.62 -6.06 -5.33
C GLY A 252 -20.95 -7.22 -4.60
N ALA A 253 -19.72 -7.04 -4.10
CA ALA A 253 -18.94 -8.06 -3.39
C ALA A 253 -18.74 -9.34 -4.24
N ILE A 254 -18.45 -9.14 -5.52
CA ILE A 254 -18.22 -10.21 -6.51
C ILE A 254 -16.71 -10.35 -6.76
N CYS A 255 -16.21 -11.57 -6.81
CA CYS A 255 -14.82 -11.85 -7.16
C CYS A 255 -14.63 -12.01 -8.67
N ILE A 256 -13.65 -11.30 -9.21
CA ILE A 256 -13.10 -11.52 -10.56
C ILE A 256 -11.81 -12.31 -10.38
N CYS A 257 -11.85 -13.60 -10.69
CA CYS A 257 -10.73 -14.49 -10.45
C CYS A 257 -9.56 -14.24 -11.39
N ASP A 258 -8.35 -14.45 -10.85
CA ASP A 258 -7.13 -14.52 -11.65
C ASP A 258 -7.21 -15.70 -12.63
N GLU A 259 -6.34 -15.67 -13.64
CA GLU A 259 -6.19 -16.80 -14.57
C GLU A 259 -5.96 -18.10 -13.78
N GLU A 260 -6.56 -19.20 -14.23
CA GLU A 260 -6.51 -20.54 -13.59
C GLU A 260 -7.38 -20.73 -12.33
N TYR A 261 -7.97 -19.67 -11.75
CA TYR A 261 -8.87 -19.76 -10.59
C TYR A 261 -10.34 -19.53 -10.97
N GLN A 262 -11.24 -20.21 -10.28
CA GLN A 262 -12.69 -20.21 -10.51
C GLN A 262 -13.49 -20.32 -9.21
N GLY A 263 -14.81 -20.19 -9.34
CA GLY A 263 -15.76 -20.20 -8.24
C GLY A 263 -16.06 -18.79 -7.72
N ASP A 264 -17.11 -18.69 -6.90
CA ASP A 264 -17.60 -17.39 -6.40
C ASP A 264 -16.59 -16.69 -5.47
N ASP A 265 -15.66 -17.44 -4.88
CA ASP A 265 -14.60 -16.96 -3.99
C ASP A 265 -13.18 -17.17 -4.57
N CYS A 266 -13.05 -17.59 -5.84
CA CYS A 266 -11.78 -17.89 -6.49
C CYS A 266 -10.91 -18.95 -5.79
N SER A 267 -11.52 -19.86 -5.02
CA SER A 267 -10.80 -20.92 -4.33
C SER A 267 -10.54 -22.17 -5.18
N VAL A 268 -11.20 -22.32 -6.32
CA VAL A 268 -11.11 -23.53 -7.15
C VAL A 268 -10.05 -23.35 -8.22
N PHE A 269 -8.99 -24.15 -8.18
CA PHE A 269 -7.97 -24.17 -9.23
C PHE A 269 -8.38 -25.13 -10.36
N ASN A 270 -8.21 -24.69 -11.61
CA ASN A 270 -8.75 -25.39 -12.79
C ASN A 270 -7.87 -26.57 -13.29
N HIS A 271 -6.67 -26.75 -12.74
CA HIS A 271 -5.73 -27.79 -13.18
C HIS A 271 -5.38 -28.77 -12.06
N GLU A 272 -4.90 -29.97 -12.43
CA GLU A 272 -4.38 -30.92 -11.44
C GLU A 272 -3.12 -30.34 -10.78
N LEU A 273 -3.20 -30.11 -9.46
CA LEU A 273 -2.07 -29.62 -8.68
C LEU A 273 -1.10 -30.77 -8.34
N PRO A 274 0.22 -30.54 -8.40
CA PRO A 274 1.18 -31.50 -7.87
C PRO A 274 0.91 -31.75 -6.38
N SER A 275 0.95 -33.02 -5.98
CA SER A 275 0.74 -33.41 -4.57
C SER A 275 2.01 -33.38 -3.73
N TYR A 276 3.16 -33.10 -4.36
CA TYR A 276 4.44 -32.93 -3.71
C TYR A 276 5.38 -32.11 -4.59
N ILE A 277 6.38 -31.50 -3.95
CA ILE A 277 7.55 -30.92 -4.62
C ILE A 277 8.82 -31.46 -3.99
N LYS A 278 9.90 -31.47 -4.77
CA LYS A 278 11.24 -31.73 -4.28
C LYS A 278 12.22 -30.92 -5.11
N ASP A 279 13.02 -30.11 -4.44
CA ASP A 279 14.05 -29.33 -5.07
C ASP A 279 15.33 -29.40 -4.23
N ASN A 280 16.45 -29.60 -4.91
CA ASN A 280 17.78 -29.51 -4.34
C ASN A 280 18.58 -28.32 -4.90
N PHE A 281 17.95 -27.48 -5.73
CA PHE A 281 18.49 -26.26 -6.34
C PHE A 281 19.68 -26.47 -7.29
N GLU A 282 19.92 -27.72 -7.72
CA GLU A 282 20.96 -28.06 -8.71
C GLU A 282 20.50 -27.86 -10.16
N SER A 283 19.19 -27.72 -10.39
CA SER A 283 18.62 -27.60 -11.72
C SER A 283 17.64 -26.44 -11.81
N ALA A 284 18.04 -25.40 -12.54
CA ALA A 284 17.21 -24.21 -12.78
C ALA A 284 15.82 -24.56 -13.34
N ARG A 285 15.72 -25.58 -14.19
CA ARG A 285 14.44 -26.05 -14.74
C ARG A 285 13.53 -26.64 -13.68
N ILE A 286 14.07 -27.40 -12.73
CA ILE A 286 13.28 -27.96 -11.62
C ILE A 286 12.78 -26.83 -10.72
N THR A 287 13.66 -25.87 -10.43
CA THR A 287 13.31 -24.70 -9.64
C THR A 287 12.19 -23.87 -10.28
N GLU A 288 12.26 -23.62 -11.60
CA GLU A 288 11.20 -22.91 -12.34
C GLU A 288 9.86 -23.65 -12.36
N ILE A 289 9.89 -25.00 -12.31
CA ILE A 289 8.67 -25.81 -12.24
C ILE A 289 8.03 -25.71 -10.85
N ASN A 290 8.83 -25.75 -9.78
CA ASN A 290 8.35 -25.88 -8.40
C ASN A 290 8.01 -24.54 -7.73
N TRP A 291 8.75 -23.47 -8.05
CA TRP A 291 8.66 -22.19 -7.35
C TRP A 291 7.98 -21.14 -8.23
N GLU A 292 7.03 -20.44 -7.65
CA GLU A 292 6.32 -19.32 -8.29
C GLU A 292 7.13 -18.03 -8.16
N ILE A 293 7.64 -17.76 -6.95
CA ILE A 293 8.34 -16.51 -6.63
C ILE A 293 9.61 -16.85 -5.84
N ILE A 294 10.76 -16.34 -6.28
CA ILE A 294 12.00 -16.30 -5.49
C ILE A 294 12.46 -14.84 -5.47
N GLN A 295 12.41 -14.20 -4.30
CA GLN A 295 12.80 -12.81 -4.10
C GLN A 295 13.91 -12.71 -3.06
N GLY A 296 14.88 -11.84 -3.31
CA GLY A 296 16.02 -11.62 -2.42
C GLY A 296 16.95 -12.83 -2.27
N GLY A 297 16.74 -13.90 -3.05
CA GLY A 297 17.50 -15.14 -3.03
C GLY A 297 18.15 -15.42 -4.38
N VAL A 298 19.30 -16.07 -4.34
CA VAL A 298 20.05 -16.56 -5.50
C VAL A 298 20.47 -18.00 -5.26
N ILE A 299 20.57 -18.80 -6.32
CA ILE A 299 21.12 -20.16 -6.22
C ILE A 299 22.64 -20.07 -6.13
N GLY A 300 23.23 -20.70 -5.11
CA GLY A 300 24.68 -20.82 -4.97
C GLY A 300 25.15 -21.27 -3.60
N ASN A 301 26.43 -21.02 -3.31
CA ASN A 301 27.13 -21.50 -2.12
C ASN A 301 27.46 -20.40 -1.10
N GLY A 302 26.59 -19.39 -0.94
CA GLY A 302 26.87 -18.23 -0.09
C GLY A 302 27.18 -18.59 1.37
N CYS A 303 26.42 -19.51 1.95
CA CYS A 303 26.66 -20.09 3.27
C CYS A 303 27.54 -21.35 3.27
N GLY A 304 28.17 -21.68 2.15
CA GLY A 304 28.84 -22.96 1.93
C GLY A 304 27.84 -24.11 1.75
N GLN A 305 28.35 -25.34 1.77
CA GLN A 305 27.51 -26.53 1.68
C GLN A 305 26.80 -26.77 3.01
N LEU A 306 25.51 -27.10 2.94
CA LEU A 306 24.66 -27.44 4.10
C LEU A 306 24.92 -28.88 4.61
N ALA A 307 26.19 -29.25 4.74
CA ALA A 307 26.63 -30.56 5.17
C ALA A 307 26.31 -30.81 6.67
N PRO A 308 26.05 -32.07 7.07
CA PRO A 308 26.06 -33.30 6.27
C PRO A 308 24.73 -33.60 5.55
N TYR A 309 23.74 -32.72 5.65
CA TYR A 309 22.36 -33.03 5.25
C TYR A 309 22.04 -32.66 3.80
N ALA A 310 22.79 -31.73 3.21
CA ALA A 310 22.71 -31.40 1.80
C ALA A 310 24.10 -31.02 1.24
N HIS A 311 24.25 -31.19 -0.07
CA HIS A 311 25.49 -30.95 -0.81
C HIS A 311 25.19 -30.17 -2.08
N GLY A 312 26.17 -29.40 -2.54
CA GLY A 312 26.06 -28.58 -3.74
C GLY A 312 25.43 -27.21 -3.48
N ASP A 313 24.81 -26.64 -4.50
CA ASP A 313 24.19 -25.32 -4.46
C ASP A 313 22.95 -25.31 -3.56
N SER A 314 22.62 -24.13 -3.06
CA SER A 314 21.47 -23.90 -2.19
C SER A 314 20.78 -22.60 -2.56
N LEU A 315 19.50 -22.47 -2.20
CA LEU A 315 18.84 -21.18 -2.28
C LEU A 315 19.35 -20.27 -1.16
N TYR A 316 20.16 -19.28 -1.53
CA TYR A 316 20.88 -18.40 -0.63
C TYR A 316 20.31 -16.97 -0.67
N PHE A 317 19.81 -16.50 0.47
CA PHE A 317 19.18 -15.19 0.60
C PHE A 317 20.16 -14.12 1.11
N ASN A 318 20.72 -13.34 0.19
CA ASN A 318 21.58 -12.19 0.48
C ASN A 318 21.08 -10.86 -0.09
N GLY A 319 19.98 -10.89 -0.85
CA GLY A 319 19.38 -9.68 -1.38
C GLY A 319 18.88 -8.76 -0.27
N CYS A 320 18.75 -7.48 -0.58
CA CYS A 320 18.24 -6.47 0.34
C CYS A 320 16.73 -6.24 0.22
N GLN A 321 16.11 -6.85 -0.79
CA GLN A 321 14.66 -6.94 -1.00
C GLN A 321 14.02 -7.93 -0.02
N ILE A 322 12.69 -8.13 -0.08
CA ILE A 322 12.06 -9.27 0.60
C ILE A 322 12.83 -10.55 0.28
N ARG A 323 13.12 -11.33 1.32
CA ARG A 323 13.74 -12.66 1.22
C ARG A 323 12.64 -13.70 1.39
N GLN A 324 12.11 -14.19 0.28
CA GLN A 324 11.07 -15.23 0.30
C GLN A 324 11.18 -16.17 -0.89
N ALA A 325 10.68 -17.39 -0.69
CA ALA A 325 10.43 -18.34 -1.76
C ALA A 325 9.01 -18.90 -1.60
N VAL A 326 8.20 -18.74 -2.64
CA VAL A 326 6.81 -19.18 -2.71
C VAL A 326 6.73 -20.29 -3.73
N THR A 327 6.20 -21.44 -3.32
CA THR A 327 5.98 -22.59 -4.21
C THR A 327 4.79 -22.29 -5.11
N LYS A 328 4.71 -22.93 -6.28
CA LYS A 328 3.41 -23.01 -6.98
C LYS A 328 2.40 -23.75 -6.12
N SER A 329 1.11 -23.55 -6.38
CA SER A 329 0.03 -24.24 -5.66
C SER A 329 0.20 -25.76 -5.66
N LEU A 330 -0.14 -26.41 -4.53
CA LEU A 330 0.00 -27.85 -4.32
C LEU A 330 -1.29 -28.44 -3.74
N ASP A 331 -1.64 -29.65 -4.15
CA ASP A 331 -2.68 -30.44 -3.49
C ASP A 331 -2.08 -31.22 -2.31
N LEU A 332 -2.17 -30.63 -1.12
CA LEU A 332 -1.64 -31.21 0.11
C LEU A 332 -2.66 -32.00 0.93
N MET A 333 -3.86 -32.32 0.38
CA MET A 333 -4.91 -33.04 1.14
C MET A 333 -4.45 -34.39 1.73
N ARG A 334 -3.45 -35.02 1.10
CA ARG A 334 -2.84 -36.29 1.55
C ARG A 334 -1.40 -36.14 2.03
N ALA A 335 -0.87 -34.92 2.06
CA ALA A 335 0.49 -34.69 2.51
C ALA A 335 0.56 -34.77 4.03
N SER A 336 1.65 -35.35 4.55
CA SER A 336 1.81 -35.57 5.99
C SER A 336 2.99 -34.82 6.61
N LYS A 337 3.86 -34.20 5.81
CA LYS A 337 5.08 -33.53 6.29
C LYS A 337 5.69 -32.58 5.26
N ILE A 338 6.44 -31.61 5.77
CA ILE A 338 7.43 -30.79 5.05
C ILE A 338 8.81 -31.03 5.68
N MET A 339 9.86 -31.14 4.87
CA MET A 339 11.23 -31.38 5.32
C MET A 339 12.19 -30.49 4.53
N PHE A 340 13.07 -29.78 5.23
CA PHE A 340 14.07 -28.91 4.61
C PHE A 340 15.33 -28.84 5.47
N VAL A 341 16.44 -28.41 4.86
CA VAL A 341 17.71 -28.11 5.54
C VAL A 341 17.88 -26.60 5.53
N LEU A 342 18.09 -25.99 6.69
CA LEU A 342 18.20 -24.54 6.84
C LEU A 342 19.43 -24.21 7.68
N GLN A 343 20.19 -23.20 7.23
CA GLN A 343 21.26 -22.58 8.00
C GLN A 343 21.02 -21.08 8.03
N ILE A 344 21.08 -20.48 9.23
CA ILE A 344 20.95 -19.03 9.44
C ILE A 344 22.29 -18.53 9.96
N GLY A 345 23.03 -17.84 9.10
CA GLY A 345 24.41 -17.43 9.37
C GLY A 345 25.37 -18.60 9.67
N SER A 346 26.60 -18.28 10.05
CA SER A 346 27.63 -19.27 10.38
C SER A 346 28.27 -18.98 11.72
N LEU A 347 28.82 -20.00 12.39
CA LEU A 347 29.60 -19.80 13.61
C LEU A 347 30.81 -18.88 13.39
N SER A 348 31.38 -18.94 12.19
CA SER A 348 32.49 -18.08 11.76
C SER A 348 32.08 -16.64 11.42
N GLN A 349 30.77 -16.34 11.32
CA GLN A 349 30.24 -15.02 10.95
C GLN A 349 30.93 -14.43 9.71
N THR A 350 31.03 -15.21 8.64
CA THR A 350 31.67 -14.75 7.40
C THR A 350 30.87 -13.63 6.74
N ASP A 351 31.52 -12.83 5.90
CA ASP A 351 30.86 -11.76 5.13
C ASP A 351 29.67 -12.28 4.30
N SER A 352 29.74 -13.53 3.84
CA SER A 352 28.69 -14.21 3.06
C SER A 352 27.72 -15.05 3.89
N CYS A 353 27.91 -15.20 5.20
CA CYS A 353 27.03 -16.01 6.03
C CYS A 353 27.14 -15.57 7.50
N ASN A 354 26.53 -14.43 7.79
CA ASN A 354 26.49 -13.83 9.12
C ASN A 354 25.05 -13.70 9.62
N THR A 355 24.93 -13.46 10.91
CA THR A 355 23.70 -13.09 11.60
C THR A 355 23.96 -11.80 12.34
N ASN A 356 23.06 -10.83 12.23
CA ASN A 356 23.14 -9.62 13.04
C ASN A 356 22.74 -9.95 14.49
N LEU A 357 23.70 -10.33 15.34
CA LEU A 357 23.46 -10.79 16.71
C LEU A 357 22.89 -9.72 17.65
N SER A 358 22.84 -8.45 17.22
CA SER A 358 22.24 -7.35 17.96
C SER A 358 20.79 -7.03 17.54
N ASP A 359 20.25 -7.71 16.51
CA ASP A 359 18.87 -7.48 16.03
C ASP A 359 17.87 -8.43 16.72
N PRO A 360 16.91 -7.92 17.51
CA PRO A 360 15.89 -8.74 18.18
C PRO A 360 14.94 -9.45 17.20
N ASN A 361 14.93 -9.12 15.90
CA ASN A 361 14.04 -9.69 14.89
C ASN A 361 14.69 -10.76 13.99
N THR A 362 15.72 -11.48 14.45
CA THR A 362 16.40 -12.55 13.67
C THR A 362 15.52 -13.82 13.45
N ALA A 363 14.19 -13.73 13.55
CA ALA A 363 13.28 -14.87 13.44
C ALA A 363 12.81 -15.07 11.98
N LEU A 364 13.06 -16.26 11.42
CA LEU A 364 12.37 -16.73 10.21
C LEU A 364 11.00 -17.30 10.61
N SER A 365 9.94 -16.83 9.96
CA SER A 365 8.59 -17.40 10.13
C SER A 365 8.23 -18.21 8.90
N THR A 366 7.83 -19.47 9.10
CA THR A 366 7.16 -20.27 8.07
C THR A 366 5.67 -20.15 8.32
N VAL A 367 4.93 -19.52 7.41
CA VAL A 367 3.47 -19.43 7.50
C VAL A 367 2.91 -20.41 6.48
N LEU A 368 1.99 -21.27 6.94
CA LEU A 368 1.26 -22.25 6.13
C LEU A 368 -0.04 -21.67 5.58
#